data_AF-A0A1S2ITG1-F1
#
_entry.id   AF-A0A1S2ITG1-F1
#
_cell.length_a   1.000
_cell.length_b   1.000
_cell.length_c   1.000
_cell.angle_alpha   90.00
_cell.angle_beta   90.00
_cell.angle_gamma   90.00
#
_symmetry.space_group_name_H-M   'P 1'
#
loop_
_entity.id
_entity.type
_entity.pdbx_description
1 polymer ?
#
loop_
_entity_poly.entity_id
_entity_poly.type
_entity_poly.pdbx_seq_one_letter_code
_entity_poly.pdbx_strand_id
1 'polypeptide(L)'
;MPSMIVLVMAEYMVDDSPLWYRGSREFIGVAAAEDLGLSDALRRDLRAWNDAFEQAMSDVFDDRHGSAPVRSSASDSAEVWDGHQVDAFALASRVQLELGDDVHVWCGGGGGIDMVTESGTAVVLPSERPGTDVEFLRDGRRDVRSARAAGAREGTAKALVHWRALTERAGTPFGDAETRALGLRTAGRLQDDVRAQAQVVFHAGAAGPYWHDEFD
;
A
#
# COMPACT_ATOMS: atom_id res chain seq x y z
N MET A 1 -19.37 10.20 0.47
CA MET A 1 -18.07 10.44 1.13
C MET A 1 -17.71 9.18 1.88
N PRO A 2 -16.42 8.81 1.98
CA PRO A 2 -16.03 7.62 2.71
C PRO A 2 -16.45 7.72 4.19
N SER A 3 -16.99 6.65 4.74
CA SER A 3 -17.28 6.53 6.18
C SER A 3 -16.09 5.97 6.96
N MET A 4 -15.04 5.53 6.27
CA MET A 4 -13.91 4.84 6.88
C MET A 4 -12.67 4.83 5.97
N ILE A 5 -11.50 4.78 6.58
CA ILE A 5 -10.24 4.45 5.91
C ILE A 5 -9.65 3.19 6.54
N VAL A 6 -9.28 2.23 5.70
CA VAL A 6 -8.61 0.98 6.09
C VAL A 6 -7.22 0.94 5.46
N LEU A 7 -6.19 0.72 6.26
CA LEU A 7 -4.82 0.52 5.78
C LEU A 7 -4.50 -0.98 5.75
N VAL A 8 -3.97 -1.48 4.63
CA VAL A 8 -3.31 -2.79 4.56
C VAL A 8 -1.85 -2.62 4.96
N MET A 9 -1.45 -3.23 6.07
CA MET A 9 -0.12 -3.11 6.66
C MET A 9 0.23 -4.42 7.35
N ALA A 10 1.39 -4.97 7.01
CA ALA A 10 1.93 -6.12 7.71
C ALA A 10 2.40 -5.69 9.10
N GLU A 11 2.09 -6.49 10.11
CA GLU A 11 2.47 -6.20 11.49
C GLU A 11 2.72 -7.51 12.24
N TYR A 12 3.67 -7.46 13.17
CA TYR A 12 3.98 -8.58 14.05
C TYR A 12 2.87 -8.78 15.09
N MET A 13 2.60 -10.04 15.43
CA MET A 13 1.74 -10.40 16.56
C MET A 13 0.27 -9.99 16.38
N VAL A 14 -0.17 -9.78 15.13
CA VAL A 14 -1.59 -9.56 14.82
C VAL A 14 -2.16 -10.87 14.28
N ASP A 15 -2.74 -11.67 15.17
CA ASP A 15 -3.14 -13.07 14.90
C ASP A 15 -4.23 -13.21 13.81
N ASP A 16 -5.00 -12.16 13.50
CA ASP A 16 -6.22 -12.30 12.68
C ASP A 16 -6.25 -11.51 11.38
N SER A 17 -5.76 -10.26 11.32
CA SER A 17 -5.90 -9.43 10.12
C SER A 17 -4.87 -8.30 10.02
N PRO A 18 -4.14 -8.18 8.89
CA PRO A 18 -3.21 -7.09 8.65
C PRO A 18 -3.92 -5.82 8.12
N LEU A 19 -5.08 -5.51 8.72
CA LEU A 19 -5.92 -4.38 8.37
C LEU A 19 -6.01 -3.45 9.57
N TRP A 20 -6.00 -2.15 9.30
CA TRP A 20 -5.95 -1.13 10.34
C TRP A 20 -6.95 -0.02 10.04
N TYR A 21 -7.79 0.30 11.02
CA TYR A 21 -8.57 1.53 10.99
C TYR A 21 -7.63 2.73 11.03
N ARG A 22 -7.81 3.63 10.07
CA ARG A 22 -7.06 4.87 9.92
C ARG A 22 -8.02 6.02 9.63
N GLY A 23 -7.48 7.24 9.69
CA GLY A 23 -8.16 8.44 9.21
C GLY A 23 -9.46 8.76 9.94
N SER A 24 -9.65 8.28 11.18
CA SER A 24 -10.58 8.87 12.15
C SER A 24 -9.88 9.05 13.50
N ARG A 25 -10.32 10.03 14.30
CA ARG A 25 -9.79 10.23 15.66
C ARG A 25 -10.31 9.22 16.69
N GLU A 26 -11.41 8.53 16.36
CA GLU A 26 -12.13 7.64 17.28
C GLU A 26 -11.82 6.16 17.02
N PHE A 27 -11.48 5.81 15.78
CA PHE A 27 -11.16 4.46 15.32
C PHE A 27 -9.74 4.41 14.76
N ILE A 28 -8.78 4.10 15.63
CA ILE A 28 -7.40 3.79 15.28
C ILE A 28 -7.04 2.46 15.93
N GLY A 29 -6.60 1.49 15.12
CA GLY A 29 -6.20 0.17 15.63
C GLY A 29 -6.47 -0.93 14.62
N VAL A 30 -6.31 -2.17 15.06
CA VAL A 30 -6.54 -3.36 14.24
C VAL A 30 -8.01 -3.40 13.81
N ALA A 31 -8.24 -3.62 12.53
CA ALA A 31 -9.54 -3.86 11.94
C ALA A 31 -9.68 -5.36 11.65
N ALA A 32 -10.55 -6.06 12.37
CA ALA A 32 -10.80 -7.46 12.10
C ALA A 32 -11.48 -7.61 10.72
N ALA A 33 -10.88 -8.40 9.83
CA ALA A 33 -11.45 -8.63 8.50
C ALA A 33 -12.85 -9.27 8.53
N GLU A 34 -13.18 -9.98 9.61
CA GLU A 34 -14.52 -10.53 9.87
C GLU A 34 -15.56 -9.43 10.11
N ASP A 35 -15.22 -8.46 10.96
CA ASP A 35 -16.10 -7.33 11.29
C ASP A 35 -16.32 -6.43 10.07
N LEU A 36 -15.33 -6.37 9.17
CA LEU A 36 -15.40 -5.68 7.89
C LEU A 36 -16.21 -6.44 6.82
N GLY A 37 -16.66 -7.67 7.10
CA GLY A 37 -17.46 -8.47 6.17
C GLY A 37 -16.69 -9.02 4.96
N LEU A 38 -15.35 -9.14 5.05
CA LEU A 38 -14.53 -9.68 3.96
C LEU A 38 -14.76 -11.19 3.76
N SER A 39 -14.66 -11.62 2.50
CA SER A 39 -14.83 -13.00 2.09
C SER A 39 -13.78 -13.92 2.72
N ASP A 40 -14.14 -15.15 3.05
CA ASP A 40 -13.22 -16.15 3.63
C ASP A 40 -11.96 -16.36 2.79
N ALA A 41 -12.08 -16.24 1.47
CA ALA A 41 -10.96 -16.36 0.55
C ALA A 41 -9.98 -15.20 0.74
N LEU A 42 -10.46 -13.95 0.74
CA LEU A 42 -9.60 -12.79 0.95
C LEU A 42 -9.00 -12.76 2.36
N ARG A 43 -9.77 -13.19 3.38
CA ARG A 43 -9.27 -13.32 4.75
C ARG A 43 -8.09 -14.29 4.86
N ARG A 44 -8.19 -15.45 4.21
CA ARG A 44 -7.08 -16.42 4.17
C ARG A 44 -5.87 -15.87 3.44
N ASP A 45 -6.06 -15.18 2.33
CA ASP A 45 -4.96 -14.62 1.55
C ASP A 45 -4.23 -13.50 2.31
N LEU A 46 -4.97 -12.63 3.02
CA LEU A 46 -4.41 -11.59 3.89
C LEU A 46 -3.59 -12.21 5.04
N ARG A 47 -4.12 -13.27 5.67
CA ARG A 47 -3.40 -13.99 6.72
C ARG A 47 -2.13 -14.63 6.20
N ALA A 48 -2.21 -15.38 5.11
CA ALA A 48 -1.05 -16.02 4.51
C ALA A 48 0.04 -15.02 4.10
N TRP A 49 -0.36 -13.84 3.62
CA TRP A 49 0.57 -12.75 3.33
C TRP A 49 1.24 -12.22 4.61
N ASN A 50 0.50 -11.97 5.69
CA ASN A 50 1.10 -11.53 6.96
C ASN A 50 2.00 -12.61 7.60
N ASP A 51 1.62 -13.88 7.53
CA ASP A 51 2.41 -15.00 8.05
C ASP A 51 3.78 -15.10 7.35
N ALA A 52 3.82 -14.81 6.04
CA ALA A 52 5.06 -14.78 5.27
C ALA A 52 5.98 -13.62 5.69
N PHE A 53 5.40 -12.47 6.04
CA PHE A 53 6.14 -11.34 6.62
C PHE A 53 6.77 -11.72 7.97
N GLU A 54 5.98 -12.31 8.88
CA GLU A 54 6.46 -12.71 10.21
C GLU A 54 7.58 -13.74 10.12
N GLN A 55 7.46 -14.73 9.24
CA GLN A 55 8.50 -15.73 9.00
C GLN A 55 9.79 -15.09 8.49
N ALA A 56 9.69 -14.24 7.45
CA ALA A 56 10.85 -13.57 6.87
C ALA A 56 11.60 -12.69 7.89
N MET A 57 10.87 -12.08 8.83
CA MET A 57 11.47 -11.23 9.85
C MET A 57 12.00 -12.00 11.07
N SER A 58 11.37 -13.13 11.42
CA SER A 58 11.91 -14.04 12.44
C SER A 58 13.31 -14.53 12.04
N ASP A 59 13.50 -14.89 10.77
CA ASP A 59 14.80 -15.32 10.24
C ASP A 59 15.89 -14.23 10.33
N VAL A 60 15.52 -12.95 10.35
CA VAL A 60 16.44 -11.80 10.49
C VAL A 60 16.80 -11.53 11.95
N PHE A 61 15.91 -11.82 12.90
CA PHE A 61 16.11 -11.52 14.33
C PHE A 61 16.57 -12.71 15.18
N ASP A 62 16.51 -13.95 14.68
CA ASP A 62 16.98 -15.17 15.37
C ASP A 62 18.52 -15.32 15.39
N ASP A 63 19.26 -14.35 14.85
CA ASP A 63 20.72 -14.22 14.97
C ASP A 63 21.24 -14.02 16.41
N ARG A 64 20.38 -14.12 17.44
CA ARG A 64 20.75 -14.06 18.86
C ARG A 64 21.29 -15.38 19.42
N HIS A 65 21.31 -16.47 18.65
CA HIS A 65 21.83 -17.77 19.11
C HIS A 65 22.89 -18.40 18.20
N GLY A 66 24.02 -17.72 18.03
CA GLY A 66 25.36 -18.31 18.11
C GLY A 66 25.68 -19.65 17.45
N SER A 67 25.06 -20.08 16.34
CA SER A 67 25.43 -21.32 15.64
C SER A 67 25.07 -21.30 14.16
N ALA A 68 26.12 -21.16 13.34
CA ALA A 68 26.23 -21.34 11.89
C ALA A 68 25.63 -20.22 10.98
N PRO A 69 26.35 -19.81 9.92
CA PRO A 69 25.85 -18.81 8.98
C PRO A 69 24.72 -19.41 8.14
N VAL A 70 23.50 -18.89 8.31
CA VAL A 70 22.39 -19.19 7.41
C VAL A 70 22.77 -18.64 6.03
N ARG A 71 22.92 -19.53 5.05
CA ARG A 71 23.09 -19.19 3.63
C ARG A 71 21.76 -18.73 3.03
N SER A 72 21.11 -17.73 3.61
CA SER A 72 20.20 -16.90 2.83
C SER A 72 21.07 -15.80 2.23
N SER A 73 21.25 -15.82 0.91
CA SER A 73 21.96 -14.71 0.28
C SER A 73 21.09 -13.46 0.46
N ALA A 74 21.69 -12.32 0.80
CA ALA A 74 20.92 -11.07 1.00
C ALA A 74 20.06 -10.69 -0.23
N SER A 75 20.38 -11.21 -1.41
CA SER A 75 19.57 -11.12 -2.62
C SER A 75 18.27 -11.91 -2.55
N ASP A 76 18.25 -13.12 -2.00
CA ASP A 76 17.03 -13.93 -1.89
C ASP A 76 16.02 -13.26 -0.95
N SER A 77 16.50 -12.71 0.17
CA SER A 77 15.69 -11.93 1.11
C SER A 77 15.16 -10.63 0.49
N ALA A 78 15.91 -9.97 -0.39
CA ALA A 78 15.47 -8.76 -1.07
C ALA A 78 14.40 -9.03 -2.14
N GLU A 79 14.54 -10.10 -2.92
CA GLU A 79 13.51 -10.49 -3.91
C GLU A 79 12.20 -10.92 -3.25
N VAL A 80 12.29 -11.67 -2.14
CA VAL A 80 11.11 -12.03 -1.32
C VAL A 80 10.42 -10.79 -0.78
N TRP A 81 11.20 -9.82 -0.27
CA TRP A 81 10.67 -8.56 0.21
C TRP A 81 9.99 -7.77 -0.90
N ASP A 82 10.64 -7.58 -2.05
CA ASP A 82 10.07 -6.87 -3.20
C ASP A 82 8.74 -7.50 -3.65
N GLY A 83 8.68 -8.84 -3.73
CA GLY A 83 7.45 -9.56 -4.06
C GLY A 83 6.34 -9.32 -3.03
N HIS A 84 6.68 -9.39 -1.74
CA HIS A 84 5.76 -9.15 -0.65
C HIS A 84 5.13 -7.74 -0.68
N GLN A 85 5.93 -6.71 -1.03
CA GLN A 85 5.43 -5.34 -1.18
C GLN A 85 4.47 -5.19 -2.36
N VAL A 86 4.73 -5.88 -3.48
CA VAL A 86 3.84 -5.88 -4.66
C VAL A 86 2.51 -6.57 -4.34
N ASP A 87 2.55 -7.71 -3.65
CA ASP A 87 1.36 -8.48 -3.27
C ASP A 87 0.43 -7.68 -2.34
N ALA A 88 1.00 -6.82 -1.48
CA ALA A 88 0.22 -5.93 -0.61
C ALA A 88 -0.76 -5.05 -1.40
N PHE A 89 -0.36 -4.56 -2.58
CA PHE A 89 -1.22 -3.75 -3.44
C PHE A 89 -2.30 -4.57 -4.15
N ALA A 90 -1.99 -5.82 -4.51
CA ALA A 90 -2.97 -6.73 -5.08
C ALA A 90 -4.05 -7.09 -4.05
N LEU A 91 -3.66 -7.36 -2.80
CA LEU A 91 -4.56 -7.61 -1.69
C LEU A 91 -5.39 -6.37 -1.35
N ALA A 92 -4.76 -5.21 -1.21
CA ALA A 92 -5.46 -3.94 -0.98
C ALA A 92 -6.49 -3.66 -2.09
N SER A 93 -6.16 -3.93 -3.35
CA SER A 93 -7.12 -3.78 -4.46
C SER A 93 -8.34 -4.67 -4.28
N ARG A 94 -8.20 -5.88 -3.73
CA ARG A 94 -9.33 -6.79 -3.48
C ARG A 94 -10.15 -6.35 -2.27
N VAL A 95 -9.48 -5.90 -1.20
CA VAL A 95 -10.12 -5.28 -0.04
C VAL A 95 -10.97 -4.08 -0.48
N GLN A 96 -10.44 -3.20 -1.34
CA GLN A 96 -11.19 -2.05 -1.86
C GLN A 96 -12.44 -2.44 -2.63
N LEU A 97 -12.39 -3.54 -3.40
CA LEU A 97 -13.55 -4.03 -4.15
C LEU A 97 -14.61 -4.66 -3.24
N GLU A 98 -14.21 -5.41 -2.22
CA GLU A 98 -15.15 -6.05 -1.30
C GLU A 98 -15.79 -5.04 -0.32
N LEU A 99 -15.07 -4.00 0.10
CA LEU A 99 -15.60 -2.96 0.99
C LEU A 99 -16.40 -1.87 0.25
N GLY A 100 -16.28 -1.79 -1.07
CA GLY A 100 -17.09 -0.91 -1.90
C GLY A 100 -16.77 0.59 -1.76
N ASP A 101 -17.77 1.41 -2.12
CA ASP A 101 -17.59 2.85 -2.35
C ASP A 101 -17.41 3.67 -1.06
N ASP A 102 -17.92 3.15 0.06
CA ASP A 102 -17.95 3.86 1.34
C ASP A 102 -16.62 3.76 2.11
N VAL A 103 -15.68 2.92 1.67
CA VAL A 103 -14.38 2.75 2.33
C VAL A 103 -13.25 3.14 1.39
N HIS A 104 -12.29 3.87 1.93
CA HIS A 104 -11.02 4.13 1.25
C HIS A 104 -9.94 3.18 1.77
N VAL A 105 -9.34 2.42 0.86
CA VAL A 105 -8.24 1.53 1.21
C VAL A 105 -6.89 2.19 0.92
N TRP A 106 -6.04 2.25 1.92
CA TRP A 106 -4.66 2.71 1.82
C TRP A 106 -3.71 1.51 1.80
N CYS A 107 -2.56 1.69 1.14
CA CYS A 107 -1.51 0.68 1.11
C CYS A 107 -0.14 1.34 0.97
N GLY A 108 0.81 0.89 1.79
CA GLY A 108 2.21 1.29 1.74
C GLY A 108 3.14 0.16 1.29
N GLY A 109 2.67 -0.84 0.54
CA GLY A 109 3.52 -1.99 0.17
C GLY A 109 3.96 -2.81 1.38
N GLY A 110 3.05 -3.06 2.33
CA GLY A 110 3.31 -3.89 3.51
C GLY A 110 3.87 -3.14 4.72
N GLY A 111 4.61 -2.05 4.52
CA GLY A 111 5.07 -1.21 5.63
C GLY A 111 4.01 -0.23 6.14
N GLY A 112 4.15 0.20 7.40
CA GLY A 112 3.39 1.32 7.93
C GLY A 112 3.71 2.61 7.17
N ILE A 113 2.66 3.33 6.78
CA ILE A 113 2.78 4.57 5.98
C ILE A 113 3.41 5.73 6.76
N ASP A 114 3.32 5.71 8.10
CA ASP A 114 3.87 6.75 8.96
C ASP A 114 5.41 6.67 9.02
N MET A 115 5.96 5.45 9.13
CA MET A 115 7.39 5.19 9.28
C MET A 115 8.21 5.56 8.02
N VAL A 116 7.60 5.50 6.83
CA VAL A 116 8.28 5.80 5.56
C VAL A 116 8.66 7.28 5.44
N THR A 117 7.85 8.15 6.05
CA THR A 117 8.08 9.59 5.99
C THR A 117 9.23 10.05 6.88
N GLU A 118 9.66 9.20 7.83
CA GLU A 118 10.69 9.48 8.81
C GLU A 118 12.09 9.03 8.37
N SER A 119 12.19 7.93 7.60
CA SER A 119 13.47 7.46 7.04
C SER A 119 13.26 6.75 5.70
N GLY A 120 13.59 7.41 4.59
CA GLY A 120 13.53 6.79 3.26
C GLY A 120 13.02 7.69 2.14
N THR A 121 12.70 7.08 1.00
CA THR A 121 12.03 7.74 -0.12
C THR A 121 10.70 7.05 -0.38
N ALA A 122 9.61 7.78 -0.22
CA ALA A 122 8.27 7.35 -0.60
C ALA A 122 7.89 7.92 -1.97
N VAL A 123 7.19 7.13 -2.78
CA VAL A 123 6.56 7.58 -4.03
C VAL A 123 5.05 7.49 -3.89
N VAL A 124 4.36 8.63 -3.93
CA VAL A 124 2.91 8.73 -3.80
C VAL A 124 2.27 8.94 -5.16
N LEU A 125 1.14 8.26 -5.39
CA LEU A 125 0.33 8.37 -6.60
C LEU A 125 -0.97 9.14 -6.30
N PRO A 126 -0.94 10.48 -6.29
CA PRO A 126 -2.17 11.27 -6.24
C PRO A 126 -2.93 11.20 -7.58
N SER A 127 -4.26 11.26 -7.54
CA SER A 127 -5.11 11.32 -8.72
C SER A 127 -5.07 12.67 -9.41
N GLU A 128 -4.91 13.76 -8.65
CA GLU A 128 -4.99 15.15 -9.15
C GLU A 128 -3.77 15.61 -9.95
N ARG A 129 -2.72 14.79 -10.04
CA ARG A 129 -1.50 15.16 -10.79
C ARG A 129 -1.70 14.90 -12.29
N PRO A 130 -1.22 15.81 -13.16
CA PRO A 130 -1.35 15.63 -14.59
C PRO A 130 -0.49 14.47 -15.10
N GLY A 131 -0.98 13.80 -16.14
CA GLY A 131 -0.21 12.83 -16.93
C GLY A 131 0.41 11.72 -16.06
N THR A 132 1.74 11.69 -15.99
CA THR A 132 2.50 10.64 -15.28
C THR A 132 3.17 11.12 -14.01
N ASP A 133 2.90 12.34 -13.55
CA ASP A 133 3.63 12.92 -12.41
C ASP A 133 3.30 12.19 -11.11
N VAL A 134 4.31 11.88 -10.31
CA VAL A 134 4.21 11.27 -8.98
C VAL A 134 4.92 12.16 -7.96
N GLU A 135 4.58 11.99 -6.69
CA GLU A 135 5.18 12.77 -5.61
C GLU A 135 6.23 11.94 -4.88
N PHE A 136 7.42 12.51 -4.70
CA PHE A 136 8.47 11.95 -3.87
C PHE A 136 8.42 12.62 -2.51
N LEU A 137 8.31 11.83 -1.45
CA LEU A 137 8.48 12.29 -0.08
C LEU A 137 9.79 11.73 0.47
N ARG A 138 10.65 12.62 0.92
CA ARG A 138 11.93 12.28 1.55
C ARG A 138 12.27 13.34 2.59
N ASP A 139 12.55 12.91 3.82
CA ASP A 139 12.98 13.79 4.91
C ASP A 139 12.00 14.97 5.12
N GLY A 140 10.69 14.70 5.06
CA GLY A 140 9.62 15.70 5.14
C GLY A 140 9.50 16.66 3.93
N ARG A 141 10.35 16.51 2.90
CA ARG A 141 10.30 17.30 1.67
C ARG A 141 9.53 16.57 0.59
N ARG A 142 8.71 17.34 -0.14
CA ARG A 142 7.90 16.86 -1.25
C ARG A 142 8.45 17.42 -2.56
N ASP A 143 8.67 16.53 -3.53
CA ASP A 143 9.10 16.88 -4.89
C ASP A 143 8.18 16.18 -5.91
N VAL A 144 7.96 16.78 -7.07
CA VAL A 144 7.09 16.23 -8.11
C VAL A 144 7.93 15.90 -9.33
N ARG A 145 7.87 14.64 -9.78
CA ARG A 145 8.59 14.20 -10.98
C ARG A 145 7.74 13.23 -11.77
N SER A 146 8.06 13.03 -13.04
CA SER A 146 7.42 11.97 -13.84
C SER A 146 7.62 10.58 -13.21
N ALA A 147 6.66 9.66 -13.40
CA ALA A 147 6.77 8.27 -12.97
C ALA A 147 8.04 7.59 -13.51
N ARG A 148 8.47 7.96 -14.73
CA ARG A 148 9.72 7.45 -15.31
C ARG A 148 10.95 7.84 -14.48
N ALA A 149 10.96 9.05 -13.92
CA ALA A 149 12.03 9.50 -13.01
C ALA A 149 12.02 8.75 -11.67
N ALA A 150 10.90 8.10 -11.32
CA ALA A 150 10.80 7.17 -10.20
C ALA A 150 11.27 5.76 -10.52
N GLY A 151 11.49 5.44 -11.80
CA GLY A 151 11.83 4.08 -12.24
C GLY A 151 10.70 3.36 -12.97
N ALA A 152 9.53 3.98 -13.14
CA ALA A 152 8.40 3.36 -13.83
C ALA A 152 8.72 3.00 -15.28
N ARG A 153 8.31 1.80 -15.69
CA ARG A 153 8.33 1.34 -17.08
C ARG A 153 7.16 1.96 -17.86
N GLU A 154 7.25 1.88 -19.19
CA GLU A 154 6.24 2.46 -20.09
C GLU A 154 4.82 1.93 -19.82
N GLY A 155 4.69 0.63 -19.51
CA GLY A 155 3.42 0.01 -19.17
C GLY A 155 2.77 0.60 -17.91
N THR A 156 3.57 0.89 -16.89
CA THR A 156 3.13 1.52 -15.64
C THR A 156 2.75 2.98 -15.86
N ALA A 157 3.53 3.72 -16.66
CA ALA A 157 3.19 5.09 -17.04
C ALA A 157 1.84 5.17 -17.78
N LYS A 158 1.56 4.24 -18.70
CA LYS A 158 0.26 4.13 -19.39
C LYS A 158 -0.87 3.80 -18.43
N ALA A 159 -0.63 2.88 -17.48
CA ALA A 159 -1.62 2.52 -16.47
C ALA A 159 -1.98 3.72 -15.56
N LEU A 160 -0.98 4.51 -15.16
CA LEU A 160 -1.16 5.73 -14.37
C LEU A 160 -2.04 6.76 -15.08
N VAL A 161 -1.77 7.04 -16.36
CA VAL A 161 -2.61 7.95 -17.17
C VAL A 161 -4.03 7.41 -17.30
N HIS A 162 -4.18 6.11 -17.54
CA HIS A 162 -5.50 5.50 -17.68
C HIS A 162 -6.32 5.57 -16.40
N TRP A 163 -5.73 5.24 -15.25
CA TRP A 163 -6.38 5.33 -13.94
C TRP A 163 -6.84 6.76 -13.65
N ARG A 164 -5.99 7.77 -13.85
CA ARG A 164 -6.35 9.18 -13.66
C ARG A 164 -7.49 9.64 -14.54
N ALA A 165 -7.48 9.24 -15.81
CA ALA A 165 -8.55 9.56 -16.73
C ALA A 165 -9.91 8.95 -16.31
N LEU A 166 -9.91 7.86 -15.54
CA LEU A 166 -11.11 7.30 -14.93
C LEU A 166 -11.49 8.06 -13.65
N THR A 167 -10.52 8.41 -12.80
CA THR A 167 -10.77 9.22 -11.61
C THR A 167 -11.35 10.59 -11.93
N GLU A 168 -10.92 11.25 -13.00
CA GLU A 168 -11.51 12.53 -13.44
C GLU A 168 -13.00 12.41 -13.84
N ARG A 169 -13.47 11.19 -14.15
CA ARG A 169 -14.83 10.90 -14.60
C ARG A 169 -15.72 10.33 -13.49
N ALA A 170 -15.12 9.66 -12.51
CA ALA A 170 -15.82 9.06 -11.38
C ALA A 170 -15.80 10.05 -10.20
N GLY A 171 -16.94 10.23 -9.53
CA GLY A 171 -17.16 11.26 -8.51
C GLY A 171 -16.28 11.19 -7.25
N THR A 172 -16.58 12.07 -6.30
CA THR A 172 -15.68 12.48 -5.21
C THR A 172 -15.45 11.45 -4.10
N PRO A 173 -14.30 11.54 -3.39
CA PRO A 173 -13.18 12.44 -3.71
C PRO A 173 -12.20 11.84 -4.72
N PHE A 174 -12.15 10.53 -4.92
CA PHE A 174 -11.11 9.88 -5.74
C PHE A 174 -11.63 8.74 -6.66
N GLY A 175 -12.86 8.85 -7.12
CA GLY A 175 -13.55 7.82 -7.92
C GLY A 175 -14.22 6.75 -7.07
N ASP A 176 -14.91 5.82 -7.71
CA ASP A 176 -15.56 4.66 -7.09
C ASP A 176 -14.55 3.57 -6.65
N ALA A 177 -15.05 2.52 -6.02
CA ALA A 177 -14.25 1.37 -5.55
C ALA A 177 -13.45 0.72 -6.68
N GLU A 178 -14.02 0.59 -7.88
CA GLU A 178 -13.31 0.03 -9.04
C GLU A 178 -12.15 0.91 -9.47
N THR A 179 -12.35 2.23 -9.50
CA THR A 179 -11.33 3.23 -9.83
C THR A 179 -10.22 3.23 -8.78
N ARG A 180 -10.56 3.20 -7.49
CA ARG A 180 -9.57 3.14 -6.40
C ARG A 180 -8.81 1.82 -6.41
N ALA A 181 -9.49 0.70 -6.67
CA ALA A 181 -8.86 -0.61 -6.84
C ALA A 181 -7.89 -0.63 -8.05
N LEU A 182 -8.24 0.04 -9.15
CA LEU A 182 -7.33 0.23 -10.27
C LEU A 182 -6.12 1.09 -9.89
N GLY A 183 -6.31 2.11 -9.06
CA GLY A 183 -5.23 2.92 -8.48
C GLY A 183 -4.25 2.07 -7.66
N LEU A 184 -4.78 1.19 -6.79
CA LEU A 184 -3.97 0.23 -6.03
C LEU A 184 -3.18 -0.71 -6.93
N ARG A 185 -3.80 -1.29 -7.97
CA ARG A 185 -3.08 -2.13 -8.95
C ARG A 185 -2.00 -1.35 -9.70
N THR A 186 -2.26 -0.08 -10.01
CA THR A 186 -1.28 0.81 -10.64
C THR A 186 -0.11 1.10 -9.70
N ALA A 187 -0.38 1.33 -8.42
CA ALA A 187 0.64 1.50 -7.40
C ALA A 187 1.49 0.23 -7.22
N GLY A 188 0.87 -0.96 -7.23
CA GLY A 188 1.61 -2.24 -7.21
C GLY A 188 2.52 -2.44 -8.42
N ARG A 189 2.09 -2.04 -9.61
CA ARG A 189 2.97 -2.04 -10.81
C ARG A 189 4.15 -1.09 -10.65
N LEU A 190 3.92 0.08 -10.04
CA LEU A 190 5.02 0.99 -9.75
C LEU A 190 5.96 0.38 -8.71
N GLN A 191 5.45 -0.27 -7.66
CA GLN A 191 6.27 -0.97 -6.67
C GLN A 191 7.16 -2.02 -7.33
N ASP A 192 6.60 -2.80 -8.27
CA ASP A 192 7.33 -3.80 -9.04
C ASP A 192 8.43 -3.20 -9.95
N ASP A 193 8.22 -1.98 -10.44
CA ASP A 193 9.21 -1.27 -11.24
C ASP A 193 10.34 -0.67 -10.39
N VAL A 194 10.01 -0.08 -9.24
CA VAL A 194 10.97 0.65 -8.38
C VAL A 194 11.71 -0.26 -7.40
N ARG A 195 11.10 -1.39 -7.00
CA ARG A 195 11.68 -2.38 -6.08
C ARG A 195 12.13 -1.73 -4.76
N ALA A 196 13.16 -2.28 -4.12
CA ALA A 196 13.81 -1.75 -2.93
C ALA A 196 14.36 -0.31 -3.02
N GLN A 197 14.30 0.38 -4.17
CA GLN A 197 14.79 1.77 -4.28
C GLN A 197 13.87 2.79 -3.61
N ALA A 198 12.56 2.50 -3.56
CA ALA A 198 11.57 3.36 -2.95
C ALA A 198 10.33 2.56 -2.52
N GLN A 199 9.65 3.05 -1.50
CA GLN A 199 8.36 2.50 -1.10
C GLN A 199 7.25 3.30 -1.77
N VAL A 200 6.36 2.61 -2.49
CA VAL A 200 5.17 3.22 -3.05
C VAL A 200 4.11 3.34 -1.96
N VAL A 201 3.40 4.46 -1.94
CA VAL A 201 2.30 4.70 -1.00
C VAL A 201 1.07 5.19 -1.76
N PHE A 202 -0.08 4.61 -1.45
CA PHE A 202 -1.36 4.95 -2.06
C PHE A 202 -2.39 5.30 -0.98
N HIS A 203 -2.86 6.55 -0.99
CA HIS A 203 -3.87 7.07 -0.05
C HIS A 203 -5.24 7.19 -0.74
N ALA A 204 -5.70 6.12 -1.39
CA ALA A 204 -6.92 6.12 -2.21
C ALA A 204 -6.93 7.15 -3.37
N GLY A 205 -5.80 7.76 -3.71
CA GLY A 205 -5.69 8.85 -4.70
C GLY A 205 -5.37 10.22 -4.11
N ALA A 206 -5.36 10.37 -2.78
CA ALA A 206 -4.90 11.60 -2.15
C ALA A 206 -3.37 11.75 -2.19
N ALA A 207 -2.91 12.99 -2.07
CA ALA A 207 -1.50 13.34 -2.01
C ALA A 207 -0.84 13.09 -0.63
N GLY A 208 -1.59 12.58 0.33
CA GLY A 208 -1.10 12.29 1.68
C GLY A 208 -2.20 11.73 2.58
N PRO A 209 -1.88 11.40 3.83
CA PRO A 209 -2.88 11.04 4.83
C PRO A 209 -3.90 12.16 5.05
N TYR A 210 -5.15 11.78 5.28
CA TYR A 210 -6.28 12.67 5.58
C TYR A 210 -7.23 11.98 6.55
N TRP A 211 -8.13 12.76 7.14
CA TRP A 211 -9.26 12.22 7.90
C TRP A 211 -10.48 12.06 6.99
N HIS A 212 -11.23 10.96 7.14
CA HIS A 212 -12.41 10.68 6.32
C HIS A 212 -13.49 11.78 6.38
N ASP A 213 -13.54 12.54 7.48
CA ASP A 213 -14.43 13.68 7.75
C ASP A 213 -13.89 15.03 7.25
N GLU A 214 -12.72 15.08 6.60
CA GLU A 214 -12.16 16.32 6.03
C GLU A 214 -12.81 16.75 4.71
N PHE A 215 -13.63 15.91 4.09
CA PHE A 215 -14.23 16.17 2.77
C PHE A 215 -15.72 16.56 2.82
N ASP A 216 -16.25 16.85 4.01
CA ASP A 216 -17.64 17.29 4.29
C ASP A 216 -17.99 18.69 3.74
#